data_AF-D0MK92-F1
#
_entry.id   AF-D0MK92-F1
#
_cell.length_a   1.000
_cell.length_b   1.000
_cell.length_c   1.000
_cell.angle_alpha   90.00
_cell.angle_beta   90.00
_cell.angle_gamma   90.00
#
_symmetry.space_group_name_H-M   'P 1'
#
loop_
_entity.id
_entity.type
_entity.pdbx_description
1 polymer ?
#
loop_
_entity_poly.entity_id
_entity_poly.type
_entity_poly.pdbx_seq_one_letter_code
_entity_poly.pdbx_strand_id
1 'polypeptide(L)'
;MERCEAIRQTVQQKFGFVPQLFEELLRTNPAVAEAYLQAGAALQQGVLSPPEQQIVQLTVAAWNACHYCTAAHGTAALGMGLSPETVDAILEGRLPEDERLALLVEATRAVLERRGWLDEDALQKLEARGLDRAALYEIIALIGVKTITNYINHLAHTPVDEVFRPVTERTAYRRLVESTTV
;
A
#
# COMPACT_ATOMS: atom_id res chain seq x y z
N MET A 1 -4.61 27.61 -6.87
CA MET A 1 -4.20 27.11 -8.22
C MET A 1 -2.71 26.80 -8.26
N GLU A 2 -1.83 27.73 -7.87
CA GLU A 2 -0.37 27.51 -7.85
C GLU A 2 0.09 26.30 -7.01
N ARG A 3 -0.44 26.14 -5.79
CA ARG A 3 -0.15 24.97 -4.93
C ARG A 3 -0.51 23.63 -5.58
N CYS A 4 -1.68 23.53 -6.21
CA CYS A 4 -2.11 22.28 -6.85
C CYS A 4 -1.19 21.91 -8.02
N GLU A 5 -0.77 22.91 -8.79
CA GLU A 5 0.13 22.72 -9.92
C GLU A 5 1.52 22.28 -9.47
N ALA A 6 2.07 22.87 -8.41
CA ALA A 6 3.35 22.45 -7.84
C ALA A 6 3.33 20.98 -7.37
N ILE A 7 2.25 20.57 -6.70
CA ILE A 7 2.06 19.16 -6.28
C ILE A 7 1.95 18.27 -7.51
N ARG A 8 1.13 18.64 -8.51
CA ARG A 8 0.97 17.88 -9.75
C ARG A 8 2.29 17.66 -10.47
N GLN A 9 3.10 18.72 -10.61
CA GLN A 9 4.41 18.65 -11.25
C GLN A 9 5.36 17.72 -10.49
N THR A 10 5.37 17.80 -9.16
CA THR A 10 6.17 16.90 -8.32
C THR A 10 5.77 15.44 -8.51
N VAL A 11 4.45 15.16 -8.55
CA VAL A 11 3.90 13.82 -8.80
C VAL A 11 4.28 13.33 -10.20
N GLN A 12 4.10 14.14 -11.23
CA GLN A 12 4.47 13.84 -12.61
C GLN A 12 5.97 13.53 -12.75
N GLN A 13 6.84 14.31 -12.10
CA GLN A 13 8.29 14.08 -12.10
C GLN A 13 8.66 12.76 -11.40
N LYS A 14 7.97 12.44 -10.31
CA LYS A 14 8.26 11.24 -9.51
C LYS A 14 7.79 9.95 -10.18
N PHE A 15 6.62 9.96 -10.81
CA PHE A 15 5.98 8.74 -11.34
C PHE A 15 5.96 8.65 -12.86
N GLY A 16 6.28 9.74 -13.58
CA GLY A 16 6.17 9.82 -15.04
C GLY A 16 4.73 10.05 -15.55
N PHE A 17 3.75 10.11 -14.66
CA PHE A 17 2.36 10.48 -14.91
C PHE A 17 1.74 11.02 -13.61
N VAL A 18 0.53 11.58 -13.68
CA VAL A 18 -0.27 11.96 -12.50
C VAL A 18 -1.33 10.88 -12.27
N PRO A 19 -1.21 10.04 -11.22
CA PRO A 19 -2.21 9.02 -10.93
C PRO A 19 -3.59 9.64 -10.68
N GLN A 20 -4.67 8.97 -11.08
CA GLN A 20 -6.04 9.45 -10.89
C GLN A 20 -6.38 9.73 -9.41
N LEU A 21 -5.77 9.02 -8.46
CA LEU A 21 -5.88 9.34 -7.04
C LEU A 21 -5.35 10.76 -6.73
N PHE A 22 -4.23 11.18 -7.31
CA PHE A 22 -3.71 12.51 -7.10
C PHE A 22 -4.59 13.58 -7.77
N GLU A 23 -5.13 13.33 -8.96
CA GLU A 23 -6.10 14.26 -9.56
C GLU A 23 -7.36 14.40 -8.69
N GLU A 24 -7.86 13.29 -8.12
CA GLU A 24 -8.98 13.31 -7.18
C GLU A 24 -8.67 14.17 -5.95
N LEU A 25 -7.52 13.94 -5.31
CA LEU A 25 -7.11 14.70 -4.14
C LEU A 25 -6.87 16.18 -4.46
N LEU A 26 -6.24 16.51 -5.59
CA LEU A 26 -5.97 17.89 -6.00
C LEU A 26 -7.26 18.66 -6.28
N ARG A 27 -8.25 18.00 -6.88
CA ARG A 27 -9.57 18.57 -7.17
C ARG A 27 -10.39 18.78 -5.90
N THR A 28 -10.34 17.83 -4.96
CA THR A 28 -11.23 17.79 -3.80
C THR A 28 -10.62 18.44 -2.55
N ASN A 29 -9.35 18.14 -2.24
CA ASN A 29 -8.63 18.75 -1.11
C ASN A 29 -7.09 18.67 -1.29
N PRO A 30 -6.45 19.73 -1.83
CA PRO A 30 -5.00 19.71 -2.10
C PRO A 30 -4.13 19.62 -0.84
N ALA A 31 -4.66 19.92 0.35
CA ALA A 31 -3.91 19.70 1.58
C ALA A 31 -3.73 18.21 1.90
N VAL A 32 -4.71 17.38 1.55
CA VAL A 32 -4.60 15.93 1.68
C VAL A 32 -3.64 15.37 0.63
N ALA A 33 -3.67 15.89 -0.59
CA ALA A 33 -2.70 15.53 -1.63
C ALA A 33 -1.25 15.78 -1.16
N GLU A 34 -1.00 16.96 -0.59
CA GLU A 34 0.31 17.33 -0.08
C GLU A 34 0.74 16.47 1.11
N ALA A 35 -0.14 16.26 2.09
CA ALA A 35 0.16 15.41 3.24
C ALA A 35 0.53 13.99 2.82
N TYR A 36 -0.22 13.41 1.87
CA TYR A 36 0.07 12.08 1.33
C TYR A 36 1.40 12.04 0.59
N LEU A 37 1.66 13.03 -0.28
CA LEU A 37 2.91 13.11 -1.04
C LEU A 37 4.13 13.23 -0.13
N GLN A 38 4.08 14.11 0.87
CA GLN A 38 5.18 14.33 1.81
C GLN A 38 5.40 13.13 2.72
N ALA A 39 4.34 12.50 3.24
CA ALA A 39 4.46 11.29 4.04
C ALA A 39 5.10 10.15 3.23
N GLY A 40 4.71 9.98 1.97
CA GLY A 40 5.32 9.00 1.07
C GLY A 40 6.79 9.30 0.79
N ALA A 41 7.19 10.57 0.62
CA ALA A 41 8.59 10.94 0.45
C ALA A 41 9.44 10.69 1.71
N ALA A 42 8.88 10.96 2.90
CA ALA A 42 9.56 10.69 4.17
C ALA A 42 9.75 9.18 4.39
N LEU A 43 8.71 8.38 4.13
CA LEU A 43 8.75 6.93 4.33
C LEU A 43 9.71 6.22 3.36
N GLN A 44 10.03 6.80 2.20
CA GLN A 44 11.08 6.27 1.32
C GLN A 44 12.48 6.23 1.98
N GLN A 45 12.69 6.93 3.09
CA GLN A 45 13.93 6.93 3.87
C GLN A 45 13.85 6.01 5.11
N GLY A 46 12.87 5.09 5.12
CA GLY A 46 12.66 4.13 6.19
C GLY A 46 13.73 3.05 6.31
N VAL A 47 13.56 2.18 7.30
CA VAL A 47 14.39 0.99 7.54
C VAL A 47 14.01 -0.19 6.66
N LEU A 48 12.76 -0.24 6.16
CA LEU A 48 12.35 -1.25 5.18
C LEU A 48 12.87 -0.89 3.78
N SER A 49 13.32 -1.90 3.04
CA SER A 49 13.68 -1.72 1.64
C SER A 49 12.46 -1.38 0.77
N PRO A 50 12.64 -0.75 -0.40
CA PRO A 50 11.51 -0.38 -1.26
C PRO A 50 10.56 -1.55 -1.63
N PRO A 51 11.05 -2.78 -1.97
CA PRO A 51 10.17 -3.93 -2.17
C PRO A 51 9.40 -4.33 -0.91
N GLU A 52 10.02 -4.31 0.27
CA GLU A 52 9.36 -4.62 1.55
C GLU A 52 8.25 -3.60 1.87
N GLN A 53 8.49 -2.30 1.60
CA GLN A 53 7.46 -1.27 1.73
C GLN A 53 6.26 -1.53 0.79
N GLN A 54 6.49 -2.08 -0.41
CA GLN A 54 5.39 -2.47 -1.30
C GLN A 54 4.61 -3.68 -0.76
N ILE A 55 5.28 -4.64 -0.13
CA ILE A 55 4.60 -5.78 0.52
C ILE A 55 3.65 -5.29 1.61
N VAL A 56 4.11 -4.39 2.47
CA VAL A 56 3.26 -3.79 3.52
C VAL A 56 2.11 -3.03 2.87
N GLN A 57 2.37 -2.12 1.94
CA GLN A 57 1.33 -1.30 1.31
C GLN A 57 0.29 -2.11 0.53
N LEU A 58 0.72 -3.14 -0.20
CA LEU A 58 -0.16 -4.07 -0.91
C LEU A 58 -0.99 -4.89 0.08
N THR A 59 -0.40 -5.34 1.19
CA THR A 59 -1.11 -6.06 2.25
C THR A 59 -2.22 -5.21 2.85
N VAL A 60 -1.94 -3.93 3.15
CA VAL A 60 -2.97 -3.00 3.68
C VAL A 60 -4.06 -2.75 2.64
N ALA A 61 -3.68 -2.53 1.37
CA ALA A 61 -4.64 -2.29 0.30
C ALA A 61 -5.57 -3.49 0.07
N ALA A 62 -5.02 -4.71 0.07
CA ALA A 62 -5.78 -5.94 -0.05
C ALA A 62 -6.67 -6.18 1.18
N TRP A 63 -6.15 -5.96 2.39
CA TRP A 63 -6.91 -6.06 3.64
C TRP A 63 -8.11 -5.12 3.66
N ASN A 64 -7.92 -3.87 3.24
CA ASN A 64 -8.97 -2.87 3.15
C ASN A 64 -9.85 -3.03 1.90
N ALA A 65 -9.58 -4.01 1.04
CA ALA A 65 -10.31 -4.22 -0.21
C ALA A 65 -10.33 -3.00 -1.16
N CYS A 66 -9.26 -2.20 -1.17
CA CYS A 66 -9.20 -1.04 -2.04
C CYS A 66 -8.81 -1.42 -3.47
N HIS A 67 -9.73 -1.31 -4.42
CA HIS A 67 -9.50 -1.63 -5.84
C HIS A 67 -8.31 -0.85 -6.40
N TYR A 68 -8.31 0.48 -6.23
CA TYR A 68 -7.29 1.35 -6.81
C TYR A 68 -5.90 1.11 -6.21
N CYS A 69 -5.80 1.11 -4.87
CA CYS A 69 -4.50 0.94 -4.22
C CYS A 69 -3.94 -0.46 -4.41
N THR A 70 -4.79 -1.49 -4.50
CA THR A 70 -4.34 -2.85 -4.79
C THR A 70 -3.74 -2.94 -6.19
N ALA A 71 -4.40 -2.34 -7.19
CA ALA A 71 -3.87 -2.27 -8.56
C ALA A 71 -2.54 -1.50 -8.62
N ALA A 72 -2.46 -0.34 -7.98
CA ALA A 72 -1.28 0.52 -7.98
C ALA A 72 -0.07 -0.13 -7.28
N HIS A 73 -0.26 -0.62 -6.05
CA HIS A 73 0.84 -1.20 -5.27
C HIS A 73 1.25 -2.59 -5.76
N GLY A 74 0.32 -3.37 -6.33
CA GLY A 74 0.68 -4.60 -7.02
C GLY A 74 1.54 -4.33 -8.26
N THR A 75 1.22 -3.28 -9.03
CA THR A 75 1.99 -2.94 -10.24
C THR A 75 3.37 -2.43 -9.86
N ALA A 76 3.46 -1.61 -8.81
CA ALA A 76 4.73 -1.17 -8.26
C ALA A 76 5.57 -2.35 -7.73
N ALA A 77 4.95 -3.29 -7.01
CA ALA A 77 5.61 -4.51 -6.53
C ALA A 77 6.22 -5.32 -7.68
N LEU A 78 5.46 -5.59 -8.73
CA LEU A 78 5.94 -6.28 -9.93
C LEU A 78 7.10 -5.52 -10.60
N GLY A 79 6.97 -4.19 -10.73
CA GLY A 79 8.02 -3.33 -11.29
C GLY A 79 9.31 -3.29 -10.47
N MET A 80 9.24 -3.61 -9.18
CA MET A 80 10.40 -3.74 -8.29
C MET A 80 10.97 -5.17 -8.24
N GLY A 81 10.47 -6.08 -9.09
CA GLY A 81 10.98 -7.44 -9.21
C GLY A 81 10.37 -8.45 -8.24
N LEU A 82 9.30 -8.09 -7.51
CA LEU A 82 8.54 -9.07 -6.73
C LEU A 82 7.81 -10.02 -7.68
N SER A 83 7.76 -11.30 -7.31
CA SER A 83 7.18 -12.31 -8.19
C SER A 83 5.66 -12.14 -8.33
N PRO A 84 5.08 -12.47 -9.49
CA PRO A 84 3.63 -12.53 -9.66
C PRO A 84 2.94 -13.41 -8.61
N GLU A 85 3.58 -14.50 -8.20
CA GLU A 85 3.10 -15.44 -7.18
C GLU A 85 3.03 -14.80 -5.79
N THR A 86 4.01 -13.94 -5.46
CA THR A 86 4.02 -13.16 -4.21
C THR A 86 2.86 -12.18 -4.18
N VAL A 87 2.65 -11.46 -5.28
CA VAL A 87 1.53 -10.52 -5.42
C VAL A 87 0.20 -11.27 -5.27
N ASP A 88 -0.01 -12.33 -6.04
CA ASP A 88 -1.24 -13.13 -5.98
C ASP A 88 -1.50 -13.73 -4.61
N ALA A 89 -0.46 -14.24 -3.93
CA ALA A 89 -0.61 -14.76 -2.58
C ALA A 89 -1.20 -13.71 -1.63
N ILE A 90 -0.71 -12.46 -1.69
CA ILE A 90 -1.23 -11.36 -0.86
C ILE A 90 -2.69 -11.03 -1.22
N LEU A 91 -2.99 -10.95 -2.53
CA LEU A 91 -4.34 -10.66 -3.03
C LEU A 91 -5.36 -11.76 -2.66
N GLU A 92 -4.91 -13.01 -2.56
CA GLU A 92 -5.74 -14.15 -2.15
C GLU A 92 -5.83 -14.31 -0.62
N GLY A 93 -5.24 -13.41 0.16
CA GLY A 93 -5.21 -13.53 1.61
C GLY A 93 -4.23 -14.60 2.14
N ARG A 94 -3.40 -15.18 1.27
CA ARG A 94 -2.33 -16.13 1.65
C ARG A 94 -1.05 -15.39 2.03
N LEU A 95 -0.03 -16.16 2.42
CA LEU A 95 1.33 -15.68 2.65
C LEU A 95 2.20 -15.98 1.42
N PRO A 96 3.14 -15.09 1.07
CA PRO A 96 4.22 -15.40 0.13
C PRO A 96 5.09 -16.58 0.59
N GLU A 97 5.83 -17.19 -0.35
CA GLU A 97 6.78 -18.27 -0.03
C GLU A 97 8.07 -17.75 0.62
N ASP A 98 8.49 -16.53 0.28
CA ASP A 98 9.65 -15.89 0.91
C ASP A 98 9.34 -15.57 2.38
N GLU A 99 10.14 -16.12 3.30
CA GLU A 99 9.91 -16.02 4.74
C GLU A 99 9.94 -14.57 5.26
N ARG A 100 10.78 -13.72 4.67
CA ARG A 100 10.90 -12.31 5.07
C ARG A 100 9.66 -11.54 4.63
N LEU A 101 9.19 -11.77 3.40
CA LEU A 101 7.97 -11.13 2.90
C LEU A 101 6.73 -11.65 3.64
N ALA A 102 6.67 -12.96 3.92
CA ALA A 102 5.61 -13.56 4.73
C ALA A 102 5.54 -12.93 6.12
N LEU A 103 6.68 -12.74 6.79
CA LEU A 103 6.75 -12.08 8.10
C LEU A 103 6.20 -10.63 8.06
N LEU A 104 6.47 -9.88 6.99
CA LEU A 104 5.92 -8.53 6.81
C LEU A 104 4.40 -8.55 6.62
N VAL A 105 3.89 -9.50 5.83
CA VAL A 105 2.43 -9.70 5.64
C VAL A 105 1.76 -10.04 6.97
N GLU A 106 2.33 -11.00 7.73
CA GLU A 106 1.82 -11.41 9.04
C GLU A 106 1.81 -10.26 10.03
N ALA A 107 2.93 -9.54 10.17
CA ALA A 107 3.04 -8.39 11.08
C ALA A 107 2.04 -7.30 10.72
N THR A 108 1.91 -6.97 9.43
CA THR A 108 0.95 -5.97 8.94
C THR A 108 -0.48 -6.37 9.27
N ARG A 109 -0.87 -7.62 9.00
CA ARG A 109 -2.22 -8.14 9.30
C ARG A 109 -2.49 -8.16 10.80
N ALA A 110 -1.51 -8.58 11.62
CA ALA A 110 -1.65 -8.58 13.08
C ALA A 110 -1.89 -7.17 13.64
N VAL A 111 -1.16 -6.16 13.14
CA VAL A 111 -1.37 -4.76 13.52
C VAL A 111 -2.76 -4.27 13.11
N LEU A 112 -3.21 -4.59 11.89
CA LEU A 112 -4.55 -4.20 11.41
C LEU A 112 -5.68 -4.85 12.22
N GLU A 113 -5.60 -6.18 12.38
CA GLU A 113 -6.60 -6.97 13.10
C GLU A 113 -6.73 -6.53 14.56
N ARG A 114 -5.59 -6.37 15.23
CA ARG A 114 -5.55 -5.99 16.66
C ARG A 114 -5.53 -4.49 16.88
N ARG A 115 -5.63 -3.68 15.82
CA ARG A 115 -5.56 -2.21 15.87
C ARG A 115 -4.34 -1.69 16.65
N GLY A 116 -3.20 -2.34 16.45
CA GLY A 116 -1.92 -2.03 17.11
C GLY A 116 -1.74 -2.59 18.52
N TRP A 117 -2.72 -3.28 19.10
CA TRP A 117 -2.60 -3.92 20.41
C TRP A 117 -1.87 -5.27 20.32
N LEU A 118 -0.55 -5.20 20.12
CA LEU A 118 0.36 -6.36 20.22
C LEU A 118 0.86 -6.46 21.67
N ASP A 119 0.74 -7.65 22.27
CA ASP A 119 1.29 -7.95 23.58
C ASP A 119 2.79 -8.30 23.49
N GLU A 120 3.43 -8.41 24.66
CA GLU A 120 4.87 -8.66 24.74
C GLU A 120 5.29 -9.98 24.08
N ASP A 121 4.46 -11.02 24.18
CA ASP A 121 4.70 -12.30 23.50
C ASP A 121 4.66 -12.16 21.97
N ALA A 122 3.67 -11.43 21.41
CA ALA A 122 3.63 -11.15 19.98
C ALA A 122 4.84 -10.31 19.52
N LEU A 123 5.23 -9.30 20.29
CA LEU A 123 6.40 -8.46 19.98
C LEU A 123 7.69 -9.29 19.98
N GLN A 124 7.91 -10.13 21.00
CA GLN A 124 9.08 -10.99 21.09
C GLN A 124 9.15 -12.02 19.95
N LYS A 125 8.00 -12.56 19.52
CA LYS A 125 7.93 -13.49 18.37
C LYS A 125 8.31 -12.83 17.06
N LEU A 126 7.93 -11.57 16.85
CA LEU A 126 8.32 -10.80 15.65
C LEU A 126 9.81 -10.44 15.68
N GLU A 127 10.30 -9.99 16.85
CA GLU A 127 11.71 -9.64 17.04
C GLU A 127 12.63 -10.85 16.85
N ALA A 128 12.26 -12.02 17.39
CA ALA A 128 13.01 -13.27 17.22
C ALA A 128 13.11 -13.73 15.75
N ARG A 129 12.23 -13.23 14.88
CA ARG A 129 12.25 -13.49 13.42
C ARG A 129 12.90 -12.35 12.63
N GLY A 130 13.55 -11.40 13.30
CA GLY A 130 14.29 -10.30 12.69
C GLY A 130 13.43 -9.10 12.28
N LEU A 131 12.25 -8.92 12.88
CA LEU A 131 11.42 -7.74 12.69
C LEU A 131 11.39 -6.93 14.00
N ASP A 132 12.24 -5.91 14.06
CA ASP A 132 12.42 -5.08 15.25
C ASP A 132 11.34 -4.00 15.40
N ARG A 133 11.45 -3.21 16.47
CA ARG A 133 10.50 -2.11 16.72
C ARG A 133 10.56 -1.00 15.66
N ALA A 134 11.72 -0.75 15.04
CA ALA A 134 11.83 0.28 14.02
C ALA A 134 11.02 -0.12 12.77
N ALA A 135 11.15 -1.37 12.34
CA ALA A 135 10.34 -1.93 11.26
C ALA A 135 8.84 -1.93 11.59
N LEU A 136 8.46 -2.28 12.83
CA LEU A 136 7.06 -2.20 13.27
C LEU A 136 6.48 -0.78 13.20
N TYR A 137 7.24 0.21 13.64
CA TYR A 137 6.79 1.61 13.60
C TYR A 137 6.62 2.10 12.16
N GLU A 138 7.51 1.67 11.26
CA GLU A 138 7.36 1.96 9.83
C GLU A 138 6.14 1.26 9.23
N ILE A 139 5.86 0.00 9.59
CA ILE A 139 4.63 -0.71 9.19
C ILE A 139 3.38 0.08 9.63
N ILE A 140 3.35 0.57 10.87
CA ILE A 140 2.24 1.39 11.39
C ILE A 140 2.10 2.69 10.58
N ALA A 141 3.20 3.35 10.24
CA ALA A 141 3.18 4.57 9.44
C ALA A 141 2.65 4.31 8.03
N LEU A 142 3.09 3.22 7.38
CA LEU A 142 2.59 2.78 6.08
C LEU A 142 1.10 2.42 6.15
N ILE A 143 0.64 1.75 7.21
CA ILE A 143 -0.79 1.49 7.47
C ILE A 143 -1.58 2.80 7.52
N GLY A 144 -1.10 3.79 8.29
CA GLY A 144 -1.76 5.08 8.42
C GLY A 144 -1.91 5.80 7.08
N VAL A 145 -0.80 5.92 6.34
CA VAL A 145 -0.77 6.55 5.01
C VAL A 145 -1.64 5.79 4.00
N LYS A 146 -1.67 4.46 4.04
CA LYS A 146 -2.54 3.65 3.18
C LYS A 146 -4.00 3.78 3.53
N THR A 147 -4.35 3.83 4.82
CA THR A 147 -5.73 4.03 5.27
C THR A 147 -6.32 5.30 4.69
N ILE A 148 -5.56 6.42 4.67
CA ILE A 148 -5.99 7.67 4.02
C ILE A 148 -6.43 7.40 2.58
N THR A 149 -5.56 6.80 1.77
CA THR A 149 -5.83 6.60 0.35
C THR A 149 -6.82 5.49 0.05
N ASN A 150 -6.85 4.42 0.85
CA ASN A 150 -7.78 3.32 0.64
C ASN A 150 -9.20 3.84 0.83
N TYR A 151 -9.47 4.51 1.96
CA TYR A 151 -10.81 4.97 2.26
C TYR A 151 -11.26 6.10 1.33
N ILE A 152 -10.35 6.98 0.90
CA ILE A 152 -10.67 7.99 -0.12
C ILE A 152 -11.03 7.33 -1.44
N ASN A 153 -10.27 6.33 -1.91
CA ASN A 153 -10.59 5.63 -3.16
C ASN A 153 -11.94 4.89 -3.08
N HIS A 154 -12.32 4.38 -1.90
CA HIS A 154 -13.64 3.79 -1.71
C HIS A 154 -14.75 4.83 -1.91
N LEU A 155 -14.60 6.02 -1.31
CA LEU A 155 -15.59 7.10 -1.42
C LEU A 155 -15.65 7.71 -2.82
N ALA A 156 -14.49 7.90 -3.45
CA ALA A 156 -14.38 8.57 -4.74
C ALA A 156 -14.61 7.62 -5.93
N HIS A 157 -14.66 6.31 -5.68
CA HIS A 157 -14.70 5.28 -6.73
C HIS A 157 -13.65 5.54 -7.82
N THR A 158 -12.44 5.93 -7.39
CA THR A 158 -11.41 6.46 -8.28
C THR A 158 -11.13 5.49 -9.44
N PRO A 159 -11.23 5.96 -10.70
CA PRO A 159 -10.91 5.14 -11.86
C PRO A 159 -9.47 4.63 -11.80
N VAL A 160 -9.26 3.35 -12.07
CA VAL A 160 -7.93 2.75 -12.10
C VAL A 160 -7.18 3.21 -13.35
N ASP A 161 -5.95 3.71 -13.18
CA ASP A 161 -5.10 4.11 -14.30
C ASP A 161 -4.74 2.91 -15.20
N GLU A 162 -4.69 3.11 -16.52
CA GLU A 162 -4.38 2.05 -17.49
C GLU A 162 -3.03 1.37 -17.25
N VAL A 163 -2.06 2.11 -16.71
CA VAL A 163 -0.73 1.58 -16.38
C VAL A 163 -0.78 0.47 -15.33
N PHE A 164 -1.86 0.37 -14.53
CA PHE A 164 -2.03 -0.67 -13.53
C PHE A 164 -2.70 -1.96 -14.06
N ARG A 165 -2.95 -2.02 -15.37
CA ARG A 165 -3.49 -3.19 -16.07
C ARG A 165 -2.78 -4.52 -15.77
N PRO A 166 -1.45 -4.59 -15.60
CA PRO A 166 -0.76 -5.84 -15.26
C PRO A 166 -1.27 -6.53 -13.99
N VAL A 167 -1.88 -5.77 -13.07
CA VAL A 167 -2.53 -6.32 -11.87
C VAL A 167 -4.03 -6.52 -12.08
N THR A 168 -4.74 -5.60 -12.73
CA THR A 168 -6.19 -5.71 -12.88
C THR A 168 -6.63 -6.87 -13.77
N GLU A 169 -5.73 -7.37 -14.63
CA GLU A 169 -5.97 -8.55 -15.45
C GLU A 169 -5.80 -9.87 -14.68
N ARG A 170 -5.20 -9.84 -13.48
CA ARG A 170 -4.94 -11.04 -12.68
C ARG A 170 -6.22 -11.55 -12.04
N THR A 171 -6.38 -12.88 -12.01
CA THR A 171 -7.54 -13.53 -11.40
C THR A 171 -7.69 -13.20 -9.91
N ALA A 172 -6.57 -13.16 -9.17
CA ALA A 172 -6.58 -12.84 -7.75
C ALA A 172 -7.14 -11.43 -7.46
N TYR A 173 -6.74 -10.43 -8.26
CA TYR A 173 -7.28 -9.07 -8.17
C TYR A 173 -8.79 -9.04 -8.40
N ARG A 174 -9.28 -9.67 -9.47
CA ARG A 174 -10.71 -9.67 -9.81
C ARG A 174 -11.54 -10.30 -8.69
N ARG A 175 -11.11 -11.44 -8.16
CA ARG A 175 -11.77 -12.10 -7.03
C ARG A 175 -11.83 -11.21 -5.79
N LEU A 176 -10.73 -10.52 -5.46
CA LEU A 176 -10.68 -9.61 -4.33
C LEU A 176 -11.72 -8.49 -4.49
N VAL A 177 -11.74 -7.81 -5.64
CA VAL A 177 -12.65 -6.68 -5.88
C VAL A 177 -14.12 -7.11 -5.97
N GLU A 178 -14.40 -8.27 -6.57
CA GLU A 178 -15.75 -8.85 -6.66
C GLU A 178 -16.29 -9.25 -5.28
N SER A 179 -15.43 -9.72 -4.37
CA SER A 179 -15.84 -10.15 -3.02
C SER A 179 -16.24 -8.99 -2.10
N THR A 180 -15.96 -7.75 -2.49
CA THR A 180 -16.07 -6.57 -1.65
C THR A 180 -17.07 -5.54 -2.16
N THR A 181 -17.75 -5.86 -3.26
CA THR A 181 -18.88 -5.08 -3.74
C THR A 181 -20.11 -5.44 -2.88
N VAL A 182 -20.41 -4.61 -1.88
CA VAL A 182 -21.65 -4.68 -1.08
C VAL A 182 -22.80 -4.06 -1.85
#